data_AF-A0A0E3LS63-F1
#
_entry.id   AF-A0A0E3LS63-F1
#
_cell.length_a   1.000
_cell.length_b   1.000
_cell.length_c   1.000
_cell.angle_alpha   90.00
_cell.angle_beta   90.00
_cell.angle_gamma   90.00
#
_symmetry.space_group_name_H-M   'P 1'
#
loop_
_entity.id
_entity.type
_entity.pdbx_description
1 polymer ?
#
loop_
_entity_poly.entity_id
_entity_poly.type
_entity_poly.pdbx_seq_one_letter_code
_entity_poly.pdbx_strand_id
1 'polypeptide(L)'
;MNEIKINEDELKGFDEYRSENLVLLVGTNPLPNYVAYHLLSMPSSPTSHIFFVCTKTTDTIADNLINVLKIGHDKWTKIQVNESNGKDIYSKISDKLKGKQKIGLNYTGGTKTMAVHAYRAVEAVDPDSVFSYLDARRLELVIDKKDCLTKRVPINTSVKPKIKELFQLHGYSVNSNGHIFMPEMCKILGNNLYEDFSKWCKENLRANSPKMLNKPKLRNVILPVNPPFEDLVIFWDGCSTLGELANKWNKKVDDLAKWLEGKWLEDYTLLSFQQVSDECDIHDSILGAQFNNNKFELDVAILKGYELFVASCTTADKKGLVKQKLFEAYVRGQQLGGDEAKIGVVCFASETSSDASPEIILKEIEEEWYLENKFRVFGAEQIPELSLRLKEWLNSK
;
A
#
# COMPACT_ATOMS: atom_id res chain seq x y z
N MET A 1 7.88 12.93 19.56
CA MET A 1 7.08 11.69 19.61
C MET A 1 6.00 11.83 18.56
N ASN A 2 5.98 10.97 17.54
CA ASN A 2 4.80 10.85 16.69
C ASN A 2 3.94 9.79 17.36
N GLU A 3 2.80 10.17 17.92
CA GLU A 3 1.83 9.24 18.49
C GLU A 3 1.23 8.43 17.34
N ILE A 4 1.57 7.13 17.28
CA ILE A 4 0.81 6.17 16.50
C ILE A 4 -0.54 6.03 17.22
N LYS A 5 -1.64 6.27 16.52
CA LYS A 5 -2.98 6.02 17.06
C LYS A 5 -3.21 4.51 17.10
N ILE A 6 -2.83 3.89 18.20
CA ILE A 6 -3.22 2.52 18.53
C ILE A 6 -4.55 2.60 19.28
N ASN A 7 -5.53 1.76 18.93
CA ASN A 7 -6.78 1.71 19.67
C ASN A 7 -6.54 1.09 21.06
N GLU A 8 -6.54 1.92 22.11
CA GLU A 8 -6.18 1.50 23.48
C GLU A 8 -7.11 0.41 24.06
N ASP A 9 -8.38 0.39 23.65
CA ASP A 9 -9.32 -0.65 24.08
C ASP A 9 -9.07 -1.99 23.38
N GLU A 10 -8.55 -1.98 22.15
CA GLU A 10 -8.10 -3.20 21.47
C GLU A 10 -6.78 -3.72 22.07
N LEU A 11 -5.87 -2.84 22.51
CA LEU A 11 -4.63 -3.23 23.18
C LEU A 11 -4.87 -4.02 24.47
N LYS A 12 -5.91 -3.67 25.24
CA LYS A 12 -6.29 -4.43 26.46
C LYS A 12 -6.59 -5.89 26.14
N GLY A 13 -7.10 -6.19 24.93
CA GLY A 13 -7.35 -7.55 24.46
C GLY A 13 -6.08 -8.40 24.29
N PHE A 14 -4.90 -7.77 24.26
CA PHE A 14 -3.60 -8.41 24.11
C PHE A 14 -2.78 -8.49 25.39
N ASP A 15 -3.20 -7.86 26.49
CA ASP A 15 -2.37 -7.72 27.70
C ASP A 15 -1.88 -9.07 28.28
N GLU A 16 -2.71 -10.10 28.23
CA GLU A 16 -2.36 -11.46 28.68
C GLU A 16 -1.39 -12.21 27.74
N TYR A 17 -1.24 -11.75 26.50
CA TYR A 17 -0.36 -12.34 25.47
C TYR A 17 0.91 -11.53 25.24
N ARG A 18 1.02 -10.36 25.86
CA ARG A 18 2.21 -9.54 25.78
C ARG A 18 3.40 -10.22 26.45
N SER A 19 4.57 -9.96 25.90
CA SER A 19 5.82 -10.62 26.28
C SER A 19 6.86 -9.58 26.69
N GLU A 20 7.59 -9.89 27.77
CA GLU A 20 8.76 -9.09 28.14
C GLU A 20 9.89 -9.34 27.13
N ASN A 21 10.08 -10.60 26.72
CA ASN A 21 11.10 -11.01 25.77
C ASN A 21 10.43 -11.44 24.46
N LEU A 22 10.32 -10.54 23.47
CA LEU A 22 9.65 -10.84 22.21
C LEU A 22 10.66 -11.24 21.12
N VAL A 23 10.50 -12.43 20.58
CA VAL A 23 11.29 -12.98 19.48
C VAL A 23 10.54 -12.79 18.17
N LEU A 24 11.18 -12.16 17.20
CA LEU A 24 10.63 -11.85 15.89
C LEU A 24 11.49 -12.52 14.80
N LEU A 25 10.89 -13.40 14.00
CA LEU A 25 11.57 -13.99 12.85
C LEU A 25 11.53 -13.02 11.67
N VAL A 26 12.71 -12.57 11.22
CA VAL A 26 12.82 -11.55 10.17
C VAL A 26 12.92 -12.21 8.81
N GLY A 27 11.81 -12.14 8.06
CA GLY A 27 11.71 -12.52 6.65
C GLY A 27 11.90 -11.34 5.70
N THR A 28 11.42 -11.48 4.46
CA THR A 28 11.45 -10.40 3.44
C THR A 28 10.36 -9.35 3.63
N ASN A 29 9.25 -9.70 4.29
CA ASN A 29 8.19 -8.77 4.65
C ASN A 29 8.36 -8.34 6.14
N PRO A 30 8.71 -7.08 6.43
CA PRO A 30 8.84 -6.58 7.81
C PRO A 30 7.49 -6.29 8.48
N LEU A 31 6.41 -6.12 7.71
CA LEU A 31 5.12 -5.64 8.23
C LEU A 31 4.56 -6.53 9.36
N PRO A 32 4.58 -7.87 9.28
CA PRO A 32 4.09 -8.70 10.37
C PRO A 32 4.86 -8.51 11.68
N ASN A 33 6.17 -8.29 11.61
CA ASN A 33 7.00 -8.02 12.78
C ASN A 33 6.72 -6.65 13.38
N TYR A 34 6.45 -5.64 12.54
CA TYR A 34 6.03 -4.32 12.98
C TYR A 34 4.71 -4.39 13.74
N VAL A 35 3.72 -5.10 13.21
CA VAL A 35 2.41 -5.31 13.85
C VAL A 35 2.56 -6.10 15.15
N ALA A 36 3.29 -7.21 15.12
CA ALA A 36 3.54 -8.04 16.30
C ALA A 36 4.25 -7.26 17.41
N TYR A 37 5.21 -6.40 17.09
CA TYR A 37 5.86 -5.54 18.07
C TYR A 37 4.85 -4.65 18.81
N HIS A 38 3.98 -3.94 18.10
CA HIS A 38 3.02 -3.02 18.72
C HIS A 38 1.97 -3.73 19.58
N LEU A 39 1.56 -4.94 19.17
CA LEU A 39 0.53 -5.69 19.89
C LEU A 39 1.09 -6.52 21.05
N LEU A 40 2.25 -7.17 20.86
CA LEU A 40 2.75 -8.23 21.75
C LEU A 40 3.97 -7.82 22.58
N SER A 41 4.64 -6.69 22.33
CA SER A 41 5.73 -6.25 23.21
C SER A 41 5.22 -5.52 24.45
N MET A 42 6.04 -5.48 25.50
CA MET A 42 5.81 -4.67 26.71
C MET A 42 6.80 -3.48 26.78
N PRO A 43 6.74 -2.49 25.87
CA PRO A 43 7.81 -1.50 25.71
C PRO A 43 8.04 -0.61 26.95
N SER A 44 7.00 -0.42 27.77
CA SER A 44 7.06 0.31 29.04
C SER A 44 7.73 -0.47 30.17
N SER A 45 7.89 -1.79 30.03
CA SER A 45 8.62 -2.59 31.02
C SER A 45 10.12 -2.30 30.94
N PRO A 46 10.80 -2.07 32.08
CA PRO A 46 12.25 -1.88 32.11
C PRO A 46 13.01 -3.15 31.69
N THR A 47 12.38 -4.33 31.76
CA THR A 47 12.98 -5.61 31.38
C THR A 47 12.67 -6.01 29.94
N SER A 48 11.91 -5.20 29.20
CA SER A 48 11.50 -5.57 27.85
C SER A 48 12.66 -5.60 26.87
N HIS A 49 12.76 -6.69 26.11
CA HIS A 49 13.83 -6.94 25.15
C HIS A 49 13.30 -7.61 23.89
N ILE A 50 13.75 -7.14 22.73
CA ILE A 50 13.34 -7.66 21.42
C ILE A 50 14.48 -8.46 20.79
N PHE A 51 14.21 -9.69 20.40
CA PHE A 51 15.16 -10.56 19.71
C PHE A 51 14.79 -10.67 18.23
N PHE A 52 15.61 -10.10 17.36
CA PHE A 52 15.44 -10.20 15.91
C PHE A 52 16.23 -11.39 15.40
N VAL A 53 15.55 -12.47 15.02
CA VAL A 53 16.20 -13.63 14.40
C VAL A 53 16.25 -13.40 12.89
N CYS A 54 17.43 -13.10 12.37
CA CYS A 54 17.64 -12.76 10.96
C CYS A 54 18.70 -13.65 10.32
N THR A 55 18.74 -13.66 8.99
CA THR A 55 19.86 -14.22 8.23
C THR A 55 20.73 -13.11 7.71
N LYS A 56 21.81 -13.46 7.00
CA LYS A 56 22.67 -12.46 6.34
C LYS A 56 21.89 -11.57 5.37
N THR A 57 20.88 -12.11 4.70
CA THR A 57 20.10 -11.40 3.68
C THR A 57 18.99 -10.54 4.28
N THR A 58 18.48 -10.88 5.46
CA THR A 58 17.41 -10.13 6.15
C THR A 58 17.91 -9.21 7.25
N ASP A 59 19.23 -9.08 7.43
CA ASP A 59 19.84 -8.23 8.46
C ASP A 59 19.47 -6.75 8.30
N THR A 60 19.45 -6.25 7.07
CA THR A 60 19.05 -4.87 6.74
C THR A 60 17.57 -4.62 7.01
N ILE A 61 16.72 -5.64 6.87
CA ILE A 61 15.29 -5.55 7.20
C ILE A 61 15.11 -5.42 8.71
N ALA A 62 15.92 -6.13 9.49
CA ALA A 62 15.95 -5.96 10.94
C ALA A 62 16.40 -4.54 11.34
N ASP A 63 17.37 -3.95 10.64
CA ASP A 63 17.76 -2.55 10.87
C ASP A 63 16.62 -1.58 10.58
N ASN A 64 15.89 -1.76 9.48
CA ASN A 64 14.74 -0.94 9.15
C ASN A 64 13.67 -1.00 10.24
N LEU A 65 13.36 -2.21 10.73
CA LEU A 65 12.43 -2.41 11.85
C LEU A 65 12.88 -1.65 13.10
N ILE A 66 14.14 -1.82 13.53
CA ILE A 66 14.70 -1.16 14.71
C ILE A 66 14.61 0.37 14.57
N ASN A 67 14.97 0.89 13.39
CA ASN A 67 15.00 2.32 13.11
C ASN A 67 13.59 2.94 13.11
N VAL A 68 12.63 2.32 12.42
CA VAL A 68 11.25 2.82 12.33
C VAL A 68 10.55 2.71 13.69
N LEU A 69 10.75 1.60 14.41
CA LEU A 69 10.19 1.38 15.76
C LEU A 69 10.90 2.21 16.85
N LYS A 70 12.07 2.78 16.54
CA LYS A 70 12.89 3.59 17.45
C LYS A 70 13.21 2.85 18.76
N ILE A 71 13.56 1.58 18.64
CA ILE A 71 13.88 0.73 19.79
C ILE A 71 15.24 1.17 20.36
N GLY A 72 15.31 1.42 21.67
CA GLY A 72 16.56 1.78 22.36
C GLY A 72 17.65 0.72 22.15
N HIS A 73 18.90 1.16 21.96
CA HIS A 73 20.03 0.27 21.63
C HIS A 73 20.28 -0.86 22.65
N ASP A 74 19.84 -0.68 23.89
CA ASP A 74 19.93 -1.65 24.98
C ASP A 74 18.76 -2.63 25.05
N LYS A 75 17.67 -2.37 24.30
CA LYS A 75 16.42 -3.15 24.31
C LYS A 75 16.26 -4.14 23.16
N TRP A 76 17.31 -4.37 22.37
CA TRP A 76 17.25 -5.35 21.29
C TRP A 76 18.52 -6.17 21.10
N THR A 77 18.38 -7.32 20.45
CA THR A 77 19.51 -8.16 20.02
C THR A 77 19.18 -8.83 18.69
N LYS A 78 20.09 -8.74 17.73
CA LYS A 78 20.03 -9.54 16.51
C LYS A 78 20.68 -10.92 16.75
N ILE A 79 19.96 -11.97 16.38
CA ILE A 79 20.43 -13.35 16.40
C ILE A 79 20.59 -13.80 14.95
N GLN A 80 21.82 -13.74 14.45
CA GLN A 80 22.12 -14.11 13.08
C GLN A 80 22.25 -15.63 12.92
N VAL A 81 21.36 -16.24 12.15
CA VAL A 81 21.27 -17.70 11.96
C VAL A 81 21.54 -18.13 10.52
N ASN A 82 21.91 -19.38 10.32
CA ASN A 82 21.86 -20.05 9.03
C ASN A 82 20.48 -20.71 8.84
N GLU A 83 19.63 -20.11 7.99
CA GLU A 83 18.26 -20.57 7.70
C GLU A 83 18.15 -22.02 7.21
N SER A 84 19.21 -22.60 6.66
CA SER A 84 19.23 -23.99 6.19
C SER A 84 19.73 -24.98 7.24
N ASN A 85 20.08 -24.52 8.45
CA ASN A 85 20.66 -25.36 9.50
C ASN A 85 19.84 -25.26 10.80
N GLY A 86 18.93 -26.22 10.98
CA GLY A 86 18.07 -26.28 12.16
C GLY A 86 18.80 -26.33 13.51
N LYS A 87 19.99 -26.94 13.56
CA LYS A 87 20.80 -27.00 14.78
C LYS A 87 21.38 -25.63 15.12
N ASP A 88 21.86 -24.88 14.13
CA ASP A 88 22.38 -23.52 14.29
C ASP A 88 21.29 -22.56 14.79
N ILE A 89 20.09 -22.63 14.18
CA ILE A 89 18.92 -21.84 14.57
C ILE A 89 18.55 -22.14 16.03
N TYR A 90 18.40 -23.43 16.36
CA TYR A 90 18.00 -23.86 17.70
C TYR A 90 19.01 -23.40 18.76
N SER A 91 20.30 -23.75 18.59
CA SER A 91 21.31 -23.46 19.62
C SER A 91 21.48 -21.97 19.86
N LYS A 92 21.53 -21.16 18.80
CA LYS A 92 21.72 -19.71 18.95
C LYS A 92 20.54 -19.03 19.64
N ILE A 93 19.31 -19.46 19.34
CA ILE A 93 18.12 -18.93 20.01
C ILE A 93 18.11 -19.35 21.47
N SER A 94 18.28 -20.65 21.76
CA SER A 94 18.30 -21.15 23.14
C SER A 94 19.40 -20.51 24.00
N ASP A 95 20.59 -20.31 23.44
CA ASP A 95 21.72 -19.69 24.14
C ASP A 95 21.43 -18.22 24.51
N LYS A 96 20.79 -17.47 23.59
CA LYS A 96 20.44 -16.06 23.81
C LYS A 96 19.25 -15.85 24.74
N LEU A 97 18.34 -16.82 24.79
CA LEU A 97 17.15 -16.77 25.65
C LEU A 97 17.36 -17.45 27.01
N LYS A 98 18.53 -18.03 27.27
CA LYS A 98 18.81 -18.76 28.50
C LYS A 98 18.49 -17.92 29.75
N GLY A 99 17.59 -18.43 30.60
CA GLY A 99 17.16 -17.78 31.84
C GLY A 99 16.16 -16.64 31.66
N LYS A 100 15.68 -16.38 30.43
CA LYS A 100 14.54 -15.48 30.17
C LYS A 100 13.23 -16.21 30.43
N GLN A 101 12.19 -15.44 30.74
CA GLN A 101 10.81 -15.90 30.94
C GLN A 101 9.86 -14.91 30.26
N LYS A 102 8.57 -15.25 30.19
CA LYS A 102 7.55 -14.46 29.50
C LYS A 102 7.98 -14.19 28.07
N ILE A 103 8.38 -15.27 27.40
CA ILE A 103 8.88 -15.22 26.03
C ILE A 103 7.70 -15.29 25.07
N GLY A 104 7.73 -14.40 24.08
CA GLY A 104 6.82 -14.44 22.94
C GLY A 104 7.59 -14.78 21.68
N LEU A 105 7.03 -15.58 20.78
CA LEU A 105 7.56 -15.81 19.44
C LEU A 105 6.52 -15.41 18.40
N ASN A 106 6.84 -14.44 17.54
CA ASN A 106 6.13 -14.26 16.29
C ASN A 106 6.91 -14.91 15.16
N TYR A 107 6.29 -15.92 14.53
CA TYR A 107 6.89 -16.76 13.49
C TYR A 107 6.22 -16.60 12.12
N THR A 108 5.60 -15.43 11.87
CA THR A 108 5.07 -15.10 10.54
C THR A 108 6.19 -15.03 9.50
N GLY A 109 7.31 -14.40 9.87
CA GLY A 109 8.47 -14.23 9.00
C GLY A 109 9.49 -15.37 9.10
N GLY A 110 10.61 -15.19 8.41
CA GLY A 110 11.66 -16.21 8.29
C GLY A 110 11.27 -17.37 7.36
N THR A 111 12.18 -18.31 7.19
CA THR A 111 11.90 -19.54 6.44
C THR A 111 11.09 -20.52 7.28
N LYS A 112 10.44 -21.52 6.66
CA LYS A 112 9.75 -22.60 7.38
C LYS A 112 10.69 -23.32 8.36
N THR A 113 11.96 -23.51 7.96
CA THR A 113 13.00 -24.08 8.82
C THR A 113 13.26 -23.20 10.05
N MET A 114 13.34 -21.87 9.86
CA MET A 114 13.46 -20.93 10.98
C MET A 114 12.26 -21.02 11.93
N ALA A 115 11.03 -21.01 11.41
CA ALA A 115 9.82 -21.11 12.21
C ALA A 115 9.82 -22.38 13.10
N VAL A 116 10.05 -23.55 12.50
CA VAL A 116 10.06 -24.84 13.22
C VAL A 116 11.14 -24.89 14.31
N HIS A 117 12.36 -24.47 13.98
CA HIS A 117 13.48 -24.60 14.92
C HIS A 117 13.49 -23.49 15.98
N ALA A 118 12.99 -22.29 15.67
CA ALA A 118 12.76 -21.24 16.65
C ALA A 118 11.66 -21.62 17.63
N TYR A 119 10.54 -22.16 17.15
CA TYR A 119 9.46 -22.65 18.01
C TYR A 119 9.99 -23.64 19.04
N ARG A 120 10.70 -24.68 18.56
CA ARG A 120 11.31 -25.70 19.44
C ARG A 120 12.30 -25.12 20.44
N ALA A 121 13.09 -24.12 20.03
CA ALA A 121 14.09 -23.50 20.90
C ALA A 121 13.44 -22.66 22.01
N VAL A 122 12.40 -21.89 21.65
CA VAL A 122 11.64 -21.06 22.59
C VAL A 122 10.87 -21.94 23.57
N GLU A 123 10.15 -22.96 23.09
CA GLU A 123 9.39 -23.90 23.93
C GLU A 123 10.28 -24.65 24.93
N ALA A 124 11.50 -25.02 24.52
CA ALA A 124 12.45 -25.69 25.40
C ALA A 124 13.02 -24.77 26.50
N VAL A 125 13.06 -23.45 26.26
CA VAL A 125 13.56 -22.47 27.22
C VAL A 125 12.46 -22.03 28.18
N ASP A 126 11.27 -21.75 27.66
CA ASP A 126 10.11 -21.28 28.41
C ASP A 126 8.85 -22.01 27.90
N PRO A 127 8.44 -23.13 28.54
CA PRO A 127 7.28 -23.91 28.12
C PRO A 127 5.94 -23.16 28.16
N ASP A 128 5.89 -22.04 28.89
CA ASP A 128 4.70 -21.18 29.03
C ASP A 128 4.70 -20.01 28.02
N SER A 129 5.61 -20.05 27.04
CA SER A 129 5.74 -19.04 25.99
C SER A 129 4.45 -18.81 25.20
N VAL A 130 4.33 -17.60 24.66
CA VAL A 130 3.26 -17.21 23.74
C VAL A 130 3.76 -17.33 22.30
N PHE A 131 3.05 -18.08 21.48
CA PHE A 131 3.38 -18.28 20.08
C PHE A 131 2.36 -17.55 19.21
N SER A 132 2.80 -16.87 18.16
CA SER A 132 1.89 -16.12 17.28
C SER A 132 2.34 -16.07 15.83
N TYR A 133 1.38 -15.91 14.93
CA TYR A 133 1.63 -15.54 13.53
C TYR A 133 0.47 -14.70 12.99
N LEU A 134 0.78 -13.87 11.99
CA LEU A 134 -0.19 -13.07 11.27
C LEU A 134 -0.77 -13.88 10.11
N ASP A 135 -2.09 -13.99 10.05
CA ASP A 135 -2.82 -14.52 8.91
C ASP A 135 -3.19 -13.37 7.97
N ALA A 136 -2.32 -13.11 6.98
CA ALA A 136 -2.50 -12.02 6.02
C ALA A 136 -3.81 -12.09 5.22
N ARG A 137 -4.41 -13.28 5.08
CA ARG A 137 -5.66 -13.47 4.31
C ARG A 137 -6.89 -13.06 5.13
N ARG A 138 -6.81 -13.21 6.45
CA ARG A 138 -7.91 -12.90 7.37
C ARG A 138 -7.69 -11.62 8.17
N LEU A 139 -6.47 -11.06 8.09
CA LEU A 139 -6.02 -9.92 8.88
C LEU A 139 -6.15 -10.20 10.38
N GLU A 140 -5.88 -11.44 10.76
CA GLU A 140 -5.97 -11.95 12.13
C GLU A 140 -4.59 -12.21 12.70
N LEU A 141 -4.38 -11.87 13.98
CA LEU A 141 -3.31 -12.44 14.76
C LEU A 141 -3.79 -13.77 15.35
N VAL A 142 -3.09 -14.84 15.01
CA VAL A 142 -3.31 -16.16 15.60
C VAL A 142 -2.33 -16.32 16.76
N ILE A 143 -2.85 -16.71 17.93
CA ILE A 143 -2.09 -16.83 19.17
C ILE A 143 -2.31 -18.23 19.74
N ASP A 144 -1.20 -18.90 20.02
CA ASP A 144 -1.13 -20.21 20.65
C ASP A 144 -0.38 -20.11 21.97
N LYS A 145 -0.91 -20.77 22.99
CA LYS A 145 -0.27 -20.94 24.30
C LYS A 145 -0.54 -22.35 24.77
N LYS A 146 0.44 -22.94 25.46
CA LYS A 146 0.33 -24.28 26.02
C LYS A 146 -0.94 -24.41 26.88
N ASP A 147 -1.63 -25.54 26.72
CA ASP A 147 -2.86 -25.90 27.44
C ASP A 147 -4.03 -24.88 27.26
N CYS A 148 -3.95 -24.00 26.26
CA CYS A 148 -5.00 -23.04 25.89
C CYS A 148 -5.53 -23.35 24.49
N LEU A 149 -6.77 -22.95 24.21
CA LEU A 149 -7.30 -22.97 22.84
C LEU A 149 -6.62 -21.86 22.01
N THR A 150 -6.31 -22.17 20.75
CA THR A 150 -5.84 -21.19 19.77
C THR A 150 -6.82 -20.03 19.68
N LYS A 151 -6.32 -18.81 19.88
CA LYS A 151 -7.10 -17.58 19.74
C LYS A 151 -6.84 -16.94 18.38
N ARG A 152 -7.90 -16.47 17.75
CA ARG A 152 -7.83 -15.66 16.52
C ARG A 152 -8.40 -14.29 16.82
N VAL A 153 -7.62 -13.25 16.59
CA VAL A 153 -8.02 -11.88 16.89
C VAL A 153 -7.90 -11.06 15.61
N PRO A 154 -9.00 -10.50 15.08
CA PRO A 154 -8.93 -9.53 13.99
C PRO A 154 -8.12 -8.31 14.43
N ILE A 155 -7.17 -7.88 13.60
CA ILE A 155 -6.25 -6.78 13.91
C ILE A 155 -6.11 -5.76 12.78
N ASN A 156 -6.95 -5.87 11.76
CA ASN A 156 -6.89 -5.07 10.54
C ASN A 156 -6.72 -3.57 10.83
N THR A 157 -7.44 -3.01 11.81
CA THR A 157 -7.37 -1.58 12.18
C THR A 157 -6.58 -1.28 13.45
N SER A 158 -6.02 -2.30 14.11
CA SER A 158 -5.37 -2.15 15.42
C SER A 158 -4.05 -1.40 15.36
N VAL A 159 -3.34 -1.48 14.23
CA VAL A 159 -2.08 -0.78 14.00
C VAL A 159 -2.23 0.13 12.78
N LYS A 160 -2.01 1.43 12.98
CA LYS A 160 -2.17 2.47 11.94
C LYS A 160 -0.82 3.17 11.69
N PRO A 161 0.14 2.56 10.97
CA PRO A 161 1.37 3.23 10.59
C PRO A 161 1.09 4.40 9.65
N LYS A 162 2.00 5.37 9.61
CA LYS A 162 2.00 6.36 8.52
C LYS A 162 2.54 5.71 7.24
N ILE A 163 2.09 6.16 6.08
CA ILE A 163 2.49 5.61 4.78
C ILE A 163 4.00 5.72 4.55
N LYS A 164 4.62 6.81 5.02
CA LYS A 164 6.07 6.99 5.01
C LYS A 164 6.81 6.00 5.92
N GLU A 165 6.23 5.67 7.08
CA GLU A 165 6.81 4.69 8.00
C GLU A 165 6.73 3.29 7.38
N LEU A 166 5.60 2.95 6.77
CA LEU A 166 5.44 1.70 6.03
C LEU A 166 6.50 1.56 4.93
N PHE A 167 6.68 2.57 4.09
CA PHE A 167 7.71 2.52 3.03
C PHE A 167 9.13 2.41 3.59
N GLN A 168 9.42 3.09 4.72
CA GLN A 168 10.72 3.00 5.40
C GLN A 168 10.98 1.60 5.97
N LEU A 169 9.95 0.88 6.46
CA LEU A 169 10.11 -0.52 6.89
C LEU A 169 10.64 -1.37 5.74
N HIS A 170 10.11 -1.17 4.54
CA HIS A 170 10.52 -1.85 3.32
C HIS A 170 11.82 -1.29 2.70
N GLY A 171 12.47 -0.31 3.33
CA GLY A 171 13.75 0.26 2.89
C GLY A 171 13.63 1.31 1.78
N TYR A 172 12.44 1.88 1.57
CA TYR A 172 12.20 2.89 0.55
C TYR A 172 12.10 4.30 1.15
N SER A 173 12.75 5.26 0.50
CA SER A 173 12.50 6.68 0.71
C SER A 173 11.52 7.18 -0.34
N VAL A 174 10.54 7.97 0.10
CA VAL A 174 9.49 8.51 -0.76
C VAL A 174 9.61 10.03 -0.85
N ASN A 175 9.51 10.54 -2.07
CA ASN A 175 9.29 11.94 -2.35
C ASN A 175 7.87 12.08 -2.91
N SER A 176 7.07 12.96 -2.31
CA SER A 176 5.73 13.26 -2.79
C SER A 176 5.42 14.74 -2.59
N ASN A 177 5.11 15.43 -3.69
CA ASN A 177 4.56 16.79 -3.67
C ASN A 177 3.12 16.81 -4.24
N GLY A 178 2.53 15.62 -4.45
CA GLY A 178 1.20 15.47 -4.99
C GLY A 178 0.15 16.02 -4.02
N HIS A 179 -0.65 16.93 -4.53
CA HIS A 179 -1.89 17.42 -3.93
C HIS A 179 -2.93 17.40 -5.03
N ILE A 180 -4.20 17.22 -4.66
CA ILE A 180 -5.29 17.23 -5.61
C ILE A 180 -5.31 18.59 -6.32
N PHE A 181 -5.05 18.57 -7.63
CA PHE A 181 -5.10 19.76 -8.46
C PHE A 181 -6.47 19.88 -9.12
N MET A 182 -7.10 21.06 -9.01
CA MET A 182 -8.41 21.36 -9.61
C MET A 182 -9.52 20.33 -9.28
N PRO A 183 -9.88 20.15 -7.98
CA PRO A 183 -10.84 19.12 -7.56
C PRO A 183 -12.21 19.22 -8.24
N GLU A 184 -12.75 20.43 -8.43
CA GLU A 184 -14.05 20.62 -9.08
C GLU A 184 -14.01 20.25 -10.58
N MET A 185 -12.89 20.55 -11.26
CA MET A 185 -12.69 20.12 -12.64
C MET A 185 -12.58 18.59 -12.72
N CYS A 186 -11.87 17.96 -11.78
CA CYS A 186 -11.78 16.50 -11.70
C CYS A 186 -13.16 15.85 -11.55
N LYS A 187 -14.05 16.43 -10.72
CA LYS A 187 -15.43 15.93 -10.55
C LYS A 187 -16.22 16.02 -11.85
N ILE A 188 -16.17 17.17 -12.55
CA ILE A 188 -16.86 17.34 -13.83
C ILE A 188 -16.32 16.35 -14.88
N LEU A 189 -15.00 16.20 -14.97
CA LEU A 189 -14.40 15.21 -15.86
C LEU A 189 -14.86 13.79 -15.52
N GLY A 190 -14.73 13.36 -14.28
CA GLY A 190 -15.08 12.00 -13.85
C GLY A 190 -16.57 11.68 -13.97
N ASN A 191 -17.45 12.63 -13.70
CA ASN A 191 -18.90 12.36 -13.64
C ASN A 191 -19.56 12.28 -15.01
N ASN A 192 -19.16 13.13 -15.97
CA ASN A 192 -19.90 13.24 -17.22
C ASN A 192 -19.06 13.54 -18.48
N LEU A 193 -17.78 13.87 -18.37
CA LEU A 193 -16.99 14.31 -19.55
C LEU A 193 -15.77 13.45 -19.88
N TYR A 194 -15.44 12.41 -19.11
CA TYR A 194 -14.17 11.70 -19.25
C TYR A 194 -13.95 11.10 -20.65
N GLU A 195 -14.98 10.55 -21.30
CA GLU A 195 -14.89 9.98 -22.65
C GLU A 195 -14.66 11.06 -23.71
N ASP A 196 -15.53 12.07 -23.76
CA ASP A 196 -15.46 13.17 -24.73
C ASP A 196 -14.16 13.96 -24.56
N PHE A 197 -13.75 14.20 -23.32
CA PHE A 197 -12.51 14.91 -23.02
C PHE A 197 -11.28 14.07 -23.41
N SER A 198 -11.31 12.75 -23.22
CA SER A 198 -10.25 11.85 -23.71
C SER A 198 -10.10 11.93 -25.23
N LYS A 199 -11.23 11.91 -25.95
CA LYS A 199 -11.25 12.04 -27.39
C LYS A 199 -10.69 13.40 -27.84
N TRP A 200 -11.14 14.47 -27.21
CA TRP A 200 -10.61 15.82 -27.45
C TRP A 200 -9.09 15.87 -27.22
N CYS A 201 -8.58 15.28 -26.13
CA CYS A 201 -7.15 15.21 -25.85
C CYS A 201 -6.38 14.43 -26.93
N LYS A 202 -6.88 13.27 -27.37
CA LYS A 202 -6.25 12.47 -28.44
C LYS A 202 -6.16 13.25 -29.75
N GLU A 203 -7.21 13.97 -30.11
CA GLU A 203 -7.26 14.79 -31.33
C GLU A 203 -6.36 16.03 -31.22
N ASN A 204 -6.40 16.76 -30.11
CA ASN A 204 -5.82 18.10 -30.01
C ASN A 204 -4.44 18.14 -29.36
N LEU A 205 -4.16 17.25 -28.40
CA LEU A 205 -2.85 17.17 -27.73
C LEU A 205 -1.90 16.18 -28.40
N ARG A 206 -2.42 15.24 -29.19
CA ARG A 206 -1.62 14.24 -29.90
C ARG A 206 -1.80 14.22 -31.42
N ALA A 207 -2.78 14.93 -31.99
CA ALA A 207 -3.13 14.81 -33.40
C ALA A 207 -3.36 13.35 -33.83
N ASN A 208 -4.06 12.58 -32.99
CA ASN A 208 -4.34 11.15 -33.17
C ASN A 208 -3.07 10.26 -33.30
N SER A 209 -1.95 10.71 -32.72
CA SER A 209 -0.68 9.98 -32.70
C SER A 209 -0.41 9.33 -31.34
N PRO A 210 0.43 8.29 -31.25
CA PRO A 210 0.94 7.80 -29.97
C PRO A 210 1.83 8.80 -29.21
N LYS A 211 2.27 9.91 -29.85
CA LYS A 211 3.14 10.91 -29.23
C LYS A 211 2.42 12.23 -29.04
N MET A 212 2.62 12.83 -27.86
CA MET A 212 2.15 14.19 -27.57
C MET A 212 2.85 15.22 -28.47
N LEU A 213 2.13 16.29 -28.80
CA LEU A 213 2.65 17.41 -29.56
C LEU A 213 3.85 18.06 -28.85
N ASN A 214 4.72 18.71 -29.62
CA ASN A 214 5.84 19.46 -29.06
C ASN A 214 5.36 20.77 -28.40
N LYS A 215 6.21 21.36 -27.54
CA LYS A 215 5.85 22.54 -26.74
C LYS A 215 5.30 23.72 -27.55
N PRO A 216 5.89 24.11 -28.71
CA PRO A 216 5.34 25.20 -29.51
C PRO A 216 3.93 24.92 -30.02
N LYS A 217 3.65 23.70 -30.48
CA LYS A 217 2.31 23.32 -30.95
C LYS A 217 1.32 23.24 -29.78
N LEU A 218 1.71 22.65 -28.65
CA LEU A 218 0.88 22.59 -27.45
C LEU A 218 0.43 23.98 -27.00
N ARG A 219 1.30 24.99 -27.03
CA ARG A 219 0.92 26.36 -26.64
C ARG A 219 -0.21 26.94 -27.47
N ASN A 220 -0.36 26.51 -28.71
CA ASN A 220 -1.36 27.02 -29.65
C ASN A 220 -2.64 26.15 -29.70
N VAL A 221 -2.73 25.10 -28.89
CA VAL A 221 -3.96 24.28 -28.81
C VAL A 221 -5.08 25.15 -28.23
N ILE A 222 -6.20 25.23 -28.95
CA ILE A 222 -7.40 25.96 -28.54
C ILE A 222 -8.13 25.15 -27.47
N LEU A 223 -8.47 25.77 -26.34
CA LEU A 223 -9.20 25.11 -25.26
C LEU A 223 -10.65 24.83 -25.69
N PRO A 224 -11.25 23.71 -25.26
CA PRO A 224 -12.60 23.36 -25.66
C PRO A 224 -13.61 24.22 -24.92
N VAL A 225 -14.47 24.93 -25.66
CA VAL A 225 -15.52 25.82 -25.13
C VAL A 225 -16.92 25.51 -25.66
N ASN A 226 -17.01 24.61 -26.62
CA ASN A 226 -18.25 24.19 -27.26
C ASN A 226 -18.79 22.91 -26.61
N PRO A 227 -20.08 22.58 -26.82
CA PRO A 227 -20.65 21.33 -26.33
C PRO A 227 -19.80 20.09 -26.65
N PRO A 228 -19.59 19.17 -25.69
CA PRO A 228 -20.17 19.13 -24.33
C PRO A 228 -19.31 19.80 -23.23
N PHE A 229 -18.38 20.69 -23.57
CA PHE A 229 -17.36 21.21 -22.65
C PHE A 229 -17.71 22.55 -21.98
N GLU A 230 -18.98 22.97 -21.99
CA GLU A 230 -19.41 24.26 -21.43
C GLU A 230 -19.05 24.38 -19.94
N ASP A 231 -19.20 23.29 -19.18
CA ASP A 231 -18.89 23.25 -17.74
C ASP A 231 -17.37 23.39 -17.46
N LEU A 232 -16.52 23.19 -18.47
CA LEU A 232 -15.08 23.39 -18.32
C LEU A 232 -14.64 24.84 -18.53
N VAL A 233 -15.48 25.67 -19.16
CA VAL A 233 -15.15 27.06 -19.54
C VAL A 233 -14.77 27.91 -18.33
N ILE A 234 -15.39 27.66 -17.18
CA ILE A 234 -15.10 28.37 -15.92
C ILE A 234 -13.64 28.18 -15.48
N PHE A 235 -13.00 27.05 -15.81
CA PHE A 235 -11.61 26.77 -15.43
C PHE A 235 -10.61 27.38 -16.39
N TRP A 236 -11.00 27.68 -17.63
CA TRP A 236 -10.12 28.32 -18.60
C TRP A 236 -9.78 29.77 -18.23
N ASP A 237 -10.55 30.39 -17.34
CA ASP A 237 -10.23 31.68 -16.72
C ASP A 237 -9.89 32.76 -17.79
N GLY A 238 -10.72 32.79 -18.84
CA GLY A 238 -10.59 33.69 -19.99
C GLY A 238 -9.47 33.36 -20.97
N CYS A 239 -8.68 32.30 -20.74
CA CYS A 239 -7.68 31.83 -21.70
C CYS A 239 -8.35 31.13 -22.89
N SER A 240 -7.84 31.38 -24.09
CA SER A 240 -8.28 30.73 -25.33
C SER A 240 -7.36 29.57 -25.74
N THR A 241 -6.10 29.61 -25.30
CA THR A 241 -5.10 28.60 -25.64
C THR A 241 -4.51 27.91 -24.41
N LEU A 242 -4.02 26.68 -24.60
CA LEU A 242 -3.33 25.92 -23.57
C LEU A 242 -2.05 26.63 -23.08
N GLY A 243 -1.39 27.40 -23.95
CA GLY A 243 -0.21 28.19 -23.58
C GLY A 243 -0.54 29.34 -22.63
N GLU A 244 -1.64 30.05 -22.88
CA GLU A 244 -2.14 31.09 -21.97
C GLU A 244 -2.51 30.50 -20.62
N LEU A 245 -3.26 29.38 -20.62
CA LEU A 245 -3.69 28.70 -19.40
C LEU A 245 -2.48 28.19 -18.59
N ALA A 246 -1.49 27.60 -19.25
CA ALA A 246 -0.27 27.14 -18.60
C ALA A 246 0.47 28.29 -17.89
N ASN A 247 0.59 29.45 -18.54
CA ASN A 247 1.19 30.63 -17.93
C ASN A 247 0.37 31.12 -16.73
N LYS A 248 -0.97 31.17 -16.88
CA LYS A 248 -1.88 31.62 -15.82
C LYS A 248 -1.83 30.73 -14.59
N TRP A 249 -1.76 29.42 -14.79
CA TRP A 249 -1.65 28.42 -13.73
C TRP A 249 -0.21 28.21 -13.23
N ASN A 250 0.77 28.95 -13.76
CA ASN A 250 2.19 28.81 -13.44
C ASN A 250 2.70 27.36 -13.60
N LYS A 251 2.27 26.69 -14.67
CA LYS A 251 2.66 25.33 -15.05
C LYS A 251 3.44 25.34 -16.34
N LYS A 252 4.29 24.34 -16.53
CA LYS A 252 4.85 24.08 -17.87
C LYS A 252 3.74 23.52 -18.75
N VAL A 253 3.67 23.99 -20.01
CA VAL A 253 2.62 23.56 -20.96
C VAL A 253 2.59 22.04 -21.16
N ASP A 254 3.75 21.37 -21.14
CA ASP A 254 3.85 19.92 -21.26
C ASP A 254 3.36 19.16 -20.01
N ASP A 255 3.53 19.74 -18.82
CA ASP A 255 3.01 19.16 -17.59
C ASP A 255 1.49 19.35 -17.49
N LEU A 256 0.99 20.52 -17.92
CA LEU A 256 -0.46 20.77 -18.02
C LEU A 256 -1.11 19.85 -19.07
N ALA A 257 -0.50 19.69 -20.25
CA ALA A 257 -1.02 18.79 -21.27
C ALA A 257 -1.13 17.34 -20.77
N LYS A 258 -0.09 16.81 -20.08
CA LYS A 258 -0.14 15.48 -19.45
C LYS A 258 -1.23 15.37 -18.40
N TRP A 259 -1.45 16.46 -17.65
CA TRP A 259 -2.49 16.49 -16.64
C TRP A 259 -3.88 16.37 -17.25
N LEU A 260 -4.19 17.21 -18.25
CA LEU A 260 -5.47 17.14 -18.98
C LEU A 260 -5.67 15.79 -19.68
N GLU A 261 -4.60 15.20 -20.20
CA GLU A 261 -4.68 13.93 -20.91
C GLU A 261 -4.99 12.72 -20.01
N GLY A 262 -4.62 12.78 -18.73
CA GLY A 262 -4.86 11.63 -17.86
C GLY A 262 -4.40 11.73 -16.40
N LYS A 263 -3.46 12.61 -16.02
CA LYS A 263 -3.08 12.69 -14.59
C LYS A 263 -4.21 13.23 -13.71
N TRP A 264 -5.17 13.96 -14.26
CA TRP A 264 -6.39 14.35 -13.52
C TRP A 264 -7.13 13.13 -12.95
N LEU A 265 -7.00 11.94 -13.56
CA LEU A 265 -7.60 10.71 -13.06
C LEU A 265 -6.95 10.25 -11.74
N GLU A 266 -5.65 10.53 -11.55
CA GLU A 266 -4.94 10.29 -10.28
C GLU A 266 -5.54 11.19 -9.18
N ASP A 267 -5.71 12.48 -9.48
CA ASP A 267 -6.35 13.47 -8.59
C ASP A 267 -7.79 13.08 -8.25
N TYR A 268 -8.59 12.70 -9.26
CA TYR A 268 -9.99 12.26 -9.08
C TYR A 268 -10.09 10.97 -8.26
N THR A 269 -9.15 10.04 -8.44
CA THR A 269 -9.11 8.79 -7.67
C THR A 269 -8.83 9.06 -6.19
N LEU A 270 -7.83 9.91 -5.87
CA LEU A 270 -7.59 10.29 -4.49
C LEU A 270 -8.77 11.09 -3.90
N LEU A 271 -9.37 12.00 -4.68
CA LEU A 271 -10.57 12.73 -4.27
C LEU A 271 -11.73 11.78 -3.94
N SER A 272 -11.89 10.71 -4.73
CA SER A 272 -12.91 9.68 -4.51
C SER A 272 -12.64 8.86 -3.25
N PHE A 273 -11.37 8.56 -2.93
CA PHE A 273 -11.01 7.97 -1.63
C PHE A 273 -11.32 8.91 -0.45
N GLN A 274 -11.02 10.21 -0.59
CA GLN A 274 -11.28 11.20 0.46
C GLN A 274 -12.77 11.35 0.79
N GLN A 275 -13.66 11.12 -0.17
CA GLN A 275 -15.12 11.14 0.07
C GLN A 275 -15.59 10.03 1.00
N VAL A 276 -14.84 8.92 1.10
CA VAL A 276 -15.21 7.74 1.88
C VAL A 276 -14.22 7.46 3.02
N SER A 277 -13.31 8.40 3.31
CA SER A 277 -12.22 8.20 4.26
C SER A 277 -12.72 7.90 5.66
N ASP A 278 -13.68 8.69 6.14
CA ASP A 278 -14.21 8.59 7.50
C ASP A 278 -15.01 7.30 7.69
N GLU A 279 -15.81 6.92 6.69
CA GLU A 279 -16.63 5.70 6.72
C GLU A 279 -15.80 4.42 6.59
N CYS A 280 -14.61 4.49 6.00
CA CYS A 280 -13.74 3.34 5.73
C CYS A 280 -12.49 3.29 6.60
N ASP A 281 -12.37 4.16 7.61
CA ASP A 281 -11.20 4.27 8.50
C ASP A 281 -9.86 4.50 7.76
N ILE A 282 -9.89 5.25 6.65
CA ILE A 282 -8.67 5.65 5.95
C ILE A 282 -7.95 6.71 6.80
N HIS A 283 -6.75 6.41 7.27
CA HIS A 283 -6.00 7.31 8.15
C HIS A 283 -4.77 7.94 7.50
N ASP A 284 -4.36 7.50 6.31
CA ASP A 284 -3.26 8.11 5.57
C ASP A 284 -3.40 7.88 4.06
N SER A 285 -2.83 8.78 3.25
CA SER A 285 -2.88 8.69 1.79
C SER A 285 -1.72 9.43 1.12
N ILE A 286 -1.41 9.08 -0.13
CA ILE A 286 -0.37 9.71 -0.93
C ILE A 286 -0.75 9.71 -2.41
N LEU A 287 -0.37 10.78 -3.11
CA LEU A 287 -0.57 11.00 -4.55
C LEU A 287 0.79 11.19 -5.23
N GLY A 288 0.99 10.53 -6.37
CA GLY A 288 2.18 10.67 -7.21
C GLY A 288 3.48 10.42 -6.44
N ALA A 289 3.52 9.33 -5.68
CA ALA A 289 4.65 8.99 -4.81
C ALA A 289 5.82 8.47 -5.64
N GLN A 290 6.99 9.12 -5.52
CA GLN A 290 8.19 8.78 -6.28
C GLN A 290 9.26 8.17 -5.38
N PHE A 291 9.93 7.13 -5.87
CA PHE A 291 10.88 6.33 -5.10
C PHE A 291 12.22 6.17 -5.80
N ASN A 292 13.29 5.95 -5.02
CA ASN A 292 14.63 5.59 -5.51
C ASN A 292 15.17 6.53 -6.61
N ASN A 293 15.13 7.84 -6.39
CA ASN A 293 15.48 8.86 -7.39
C ASN A 293 14.61 8.79 -8.66
N ASN A 294 13.29 8.66 -8.46
CA ASN A 294 12.28 8.64 -9.52
C ASN A 294 12.41 7.43 -10.47
N LYS A 295 12.90 6.30 -9.96
CA LYS A 295 12.98 5.04 -10.73
C LYS A 295 11.62 4.37 -10.91
N PHE A 296 10.68 4.61 -9.99
CA PHE A 296 9.28 4.21 -10.15
C PHE A 296 8.35 5.14 -9.36
N GLU A 297 7.07 5.07 -9.70
CA GLU A 297 6.00 5.92 -9.17
C GLU A 297 4.83 5.04 -8.72
N LEU A 298 4.12 5.48 -7.67
CA LEU A 298 2.77 5.03 -7.35
C LEU A 298 1.82 6.19 -7.59
N ASP A 299 0.77 5.95 -8.39
CA ASP A 299 -0.20 6.98 -8.75
C ASP A 299 -1.00 7.41 -7.51
N VAL A 300 -1.74 6.48 -6.88
CA VAL A 300 -2.47 6.72 -5.63
C VAL A 300 -2.25 5.56 -4.68
N ALA A 301 -2.00 5.86 -3.40
CA ALA A 301 -2.06 4.85 -2.35
C ALA A 301 -2.70 5.38 -1.07
N ILE A 302 -3.45 4.52 -0.39
CA ILE A 302 -4.09 4.82 0.91
C ILE A 302 -3.76 3.73 1.93
N LEU A 303 -3.90 4.06 3.20
CA LEU A 303 -3.85 3.10 4.30
C LEU A 303 -5.18 2.99 5.02
N LYS A 304 -5.61 1.74 5.23
CA LYS A 304 -6.67 1.36 6.15
C LYS A 304 -6.06 0.39 7.15
N GLY A 305 -5.86 0.83 8.38
CA GLY A 305 -5.09 0.04 9.34
C GLY A 305 -3.64 -0.15 8.89
N TYR A 306 -3.17 -1.39 8.75
CA TYR A 306 -1.84 -1.65 8.16
C TYR A 306 -1.90 -2.09 6.69
N GLU A 307 -3.09 -2.23 6.10
CA GLU A 307 -3.25 -2.63 4.70
C GLU A 307 -2.99 -1.45 3.76
N LEU A 308 -2.10 -1.67 2.78
CA LEU A 308 -1.82 -0.73 1.71
C LEU A 308 -2.71 -1.02 0.51
N PHE A 309 -3.53 -0.03 0.13
CA PHE A 309 -4.30 -0.06 -1.12
C PHE A 309 -3.58 0.80 -2.14
N VAL A 310 -3.24 0.24 -3.28
CA VAL A 310 -2.58 0.94 -4.40
C VAL A 310 -3.53 0.97 -5.58
N ALA A 311 -3.84 2.18 -6.08
CA ALA A 311 -4.62 2.37 -7.29
C ALA A 311 -3.74 3.00 -8.38
N SER A 312 -3.53 2.28 -9.49
CA SER A 312 -2.93 2.87 -10.69
C SER A 312 -4.01 3.48 -11.58
N CYS A 313 -3.69 4.58 -12.25
CA CYS A 313 -4.62 5.31 -13.11
C CYS A 313 -4.14 5.29 -14.55
N THR A 314 -5.03 4.99 -15.49
CA THR A 314 -4.70 5.01 -16.91
C THR A 314 -5.91 5.38 -17.77
N THR A 315 -5.70 6.12 -18.84
CA THR A 315 -6.75 6.37 -19.85
C THR A 315 -6.77 5.30 -20.95
N ALA A 316 -6.02 4.21 -20.76
CA ALA A 316 -6.04 3.07 -21.66
C ALA A 316 -7.35 2.27 -21.52
N ASP A 317 -7.83 1.79 -22.66
CA ASP A 317 -9.04 0.96 -22.82
C ASP A 317 -8.69 -0.46 -23.29
N LYS A 318 -7.43 -0.73 -23.64
CA LYS A 318 -6.98 -2.03 -24.16
C LYS A 318 -6.49 -2.94 -23.05
N LYS A 319 -7.02 -4.18 -23.03
CA LYS A 319 -6.66 -5.24 -22.07
C LYS A 319 -5.17 -5.34 -21.77
N GLY A 320 -4.32 -5.43 -22.81
CA GLY A 320 -2.88 -5.60 -22.62
C GLY A 320 -2.21 -4.47 -21.83
N LEU A 321 -2.62 -3.22 -22.08
CA LEU A 321 -2.09 -2.04 -21.38
C LEU A 321 -2.61 -1.96 -19.94
N VAL A 322 -3.89 -2.28 -19.73
CA VAL A 322 -4.49 -2.31 -18.39
C VAL A 322 -3.84 -3.40 -17.53
N LYS A 323 -3.65 -4.62 -18.07
CA LYS A 323 -2.93 -5.71 -17.39
C LYS A 323 -1.50 -5.29 -17.04
N GLN A 324 -0.78 -4.69 -17.99
CA GLN A 324 0.59 -4.20 -17.74
C GLN A 324 0.64 -3.22 -16.56
N LYS A 325 -0.30 -2.27 -16.51
CA LYS A 325 -0.40 -1.29 -15.42
C LYS A 325 -0.72 -1.95 -14.08
N LEU A 326 -1.66 -2.90 -14.06
CA LEU A 326 -2.01 -3.62 -12.84
C LEU A 326 -0.85 -4.48 -12.33
N PHE A 327 -0.11 -5.14 -13.21
CA PHE A 327 1.07 -5.93 -12.82
C PHE A 327 2.21 -5.08 -12.28
N GLU A 328 2.46 -3.93 -12.89
CA GLU A 328 3.42 -2.97 -12.35
C GLU A 328 3.00 -2.52 -10.95
N ALA A 329 1.74 -2.09 -10.80
CA ALA A 329 1.17 -1.67 -9.52
C ALA A 329 1.25 -2.79 -8.46
N TYR A 330 1.01 -4.04 -8.85
CA TYR A 330 1.12 -5.20 -7.96
C TYR A 330 2.53 -5.41 -7.44
N VAL A 331 3.53 -5.44 -8.33
CA VAL A 331 4.92 -5.61 -7.93
C VAL A 331 5.33 -4.48 -6.98
N ARG A 332 4.90 -3.23 -7.24
CA ARG A 332 5.21 -2.09 -6.38
C ARG A 332 4.47 -2.14 -5.04
N GLY A 333 3.18 -2.46 -5.06
CA GLY A 333 2.37 -2.59 -3.85
C GLY A 333 2.91 -3.68 -2.93
N GLN A 334 3.29 -4.85 -3.47
CA GLN A 334 3.92 -5.92 -2.70
C GLN A 334 5.30 -5.51 -2.14
N GLN A 335 6.10 -4.79 -2.92
CA GLN A 335 7.39 -4.26 -2.46
C GLN A 335 7.25 -3.28 -1.29
N LEU A 336 6.15 -2.53 -1.23
CA LEU A 336 5.96 -1.40 -0.32
C LEU A 336 5.01 -1.66 0.85
N GLY A 337 4.09 -2.62 0.72
CA GLY A 337 3.07 -2.94 1.71
C GLY A 337 2.94 -4.43 2.04
N GLY A 338 3.82 -5.27 1.49
CA GLY A 338 3.84 -6.70 1.80
C GLY A 338 2.70 -7.50 1.18
N ASP A 339 2.50 -8.72 1.71
CA ASP A 339 1.50 -9.67 1.23
C ASP A 339 0.07 -9.17 1.46
N GLU A 340 -0.12 -8.23 2.36
CA GLU A 340 -1.39 -7.63 2.75
C GLU A 340 -1.83 -6.52 1.77
N ALA A 341 -0.97 -6.07 0.85
CA ALA A 341 -1.31 -5.01 -0.09
C ALA A 341 -2.38 -5.43 -1.12
N LYS A 342 -3.39 -4.56 -1.32
CA LYS A 342 -4.46 -4.70 -2.31
C LYS A 342 -4.25 -3.75 -3.49
N ILE A 343 -4.51 -4.23 -4.70
CA ILE A 343 -4.12 -3.55 -5.94
C ILE A 343 -5.34 -3.27 -6.82
N GLY A 344 -5.48 -2.03 -7.26
CA GLY A 344 -6.53 -1.56 -8.14
C GLY A 344 -5.98 -0.87 -9.37
N VAL A 345 -6.75 -0.86 -10.46
CA VAL A 345 -6.52 0.03 -11.60
C VAL A 345 -7.81 0.75 -11.96
N VAL A 346 -7.74 2.07 -12.13
CA VAL A 346 -8.82 2.90 -12.68
C VAL A 346 -8.50 3.15 -14.14
N CYS A 347 -9.39 2.72 -15.04
CA CYS A 347 -9.14 2.68 -16.47
C CYS A 347 -10.37 2.97 -17.34
N PHE A 348 -10.15 3.19 -18.64
CA PHE A 348 -11.22 3.48 -19.60
C PHE A 348 -11.68 2.22 -20.36
N ALA A 349 -11.41 1.04 -19.80
CA ALA A 349 -11.94 -0.21 -20.32
C ALA A 349 -13.46 -0.25 -20.09
N SER A 350 -14.23 -0.44 -21.17
CA SER A 350 -15.69 -0.48 -21.11
C SER A 350 -16.20 -1.87 -20.70
N GLU A 351 -17.21 -1.91 -19.84
CA GLU A 351 -17.96 -3.12 -19.49
C GLU A 351 -18.57 -3.81 -20.73
N THR A 352 -18.88 -3.05 -21.78
CA THR A 352 -19.44 -3.58 -23.03
C THR A 352 -18.39 -4.18 -23.99
N SER A 353 -17.11 -4.05 -23.66
CA SER A 353 -16.03 -4.62 -24.47
C SER A 353 -16.05 -6.16 -24.42
N SER A 354 -16.10 -6.79 -25.58
CA SER A 354 -16.10 -8.25 -25.69
C SER A 354 -14.78 -8.93 -25.30
N ASP A 355 -13.67 -8.19 -25.27
CA ASP A 355 -12.32 -8.73 -25.08
C ASP A 355 -11.51 -8.04 -23.97
N ALA A 356 -11.96 -6.87 -23.51
CA ALA A 356 -11.26 -6.03 -22.54
C ALA A 356 -12.17 -5.48 -21.43
N SER A 357 -13.33 -6.09 -21.16
CA SER A 357 -14.15 -5.65 -20.01
C SER A 357 -13.38 -5.82 -18.69
N PRO A 358 -13.67 -4.98 -17.67
CA PRO A 358 -13.04 -5.09 -16.35
C PRO A 358 -13.10 -6.50 -15.76
N GLU A 359 -14.24 -7.18 -15.93
CA GLU A 359 -14.46 -8.55 -15.45
C GLU A 359 -13.56 -9.57 -16.17
N ILE A 360 -13.40 -9.46 -17.49
CA ILE A 360 -12.51 -10.34 -18.27
C ILE A 360 -11.07 -10.14 -17.83
N ILE A 361 -10.64 -8.88 -17.68
CA ILE A 361 -9.28 -8.54 -17.26
C ILE A 361 -9.01 -9.09 -15.87
N LEU A 362 -9.94 -8.88 -14.91
CA LEU A 362 -9.81 -9.37 -13.55
C LEU A 362 -9.73 -10.90 -13.50
N LYS A 363 -10.63 -11.59 -14.20
CA LYS A 363 -10.69 -13.06 -14.24
C LYS A 363 -9.39 -13.66 -14.80
N GLU A 364 -8.87 -13.15 -15.91
CA GLU A 364 -7.61 -13.64 -16.47
C GLU A 364 -6.44 -13.49 -15.48
N ILE A 365 -6.38 -12.38 -14.73
CA ILE A 365 -5.31 -12.13 -13.77
C ILE A 365 -5.42 -13.07 -12.56
N GLU A 366 -6.63 -13.25 -12.04
CA GLU A 366 -6.86 -14.16 -10.91
C GLU A 366 -6.57 -15.62 -11.29
N GLU A 367 -6.94 -16.04 -12.51
CA GLU A 367 -6.62 -17.39 -13.04
C GLU A 367 -5.12 -17.59 -13.28
N GLU A 368 -4.41 -16.58 -13.82
CA GLU A 368 -2.97 -16.67 -14.10
C GLU A 368 -2.12 -16.68 -12.80
N TRP A 369 -2.54 -15.97 -11.75
CA TRP A 369 -1.73 -15.74 -10.55
C TRP A 369 -2.21 -16.50 -9.32
N TYR A 370 -3.40 -17.11 -9.35
CA TYR A 370 -4.01 -17.80 -8.21
C TYR A 370 -4.11 -16.91 -6.96
N LEU A 371 -4.45 -15.63 -7.17
CA LEU A 371 -4.54 -14.59 -6.14
C LEU A 371 -5.95 -13.99 -6.12
N GLU A 372 -6.88 -14.71 -5.52
CA GLU A 372 -8.25 -14.24 -5.32
C GLU A 372 -8.28 -12.98 -4.44
N ASN A 373 -9.16 -12.03 -4.77
CA ASN A 373 -9.47 -10.83 -3.98
C ASN A 373 -8.33 -9.83 -3.78
N LYS A 374 -7.17 -10.01 -4.42
CA LYS A 374 -6.07 -9.03 -4.39
C LYS A 374 -6.24 -7.88 -5.39
N PHE A 375 -7.02 -8.10 -6.45
CA PHE A 375 -7.10 -7.21 -7.60
C PHE A 375 -8.49 -6.59 -7.74
N ARG A 376 -8.53 -5.35 -8.24
CA ARG A 376 -9.75 -4.71 -8.75
C ARG A 376 -9.45 -3.94 -10.03
N VAL A 377 -10.41 -3.94 -10.94
CA VAL A 377 -10.38 -3.17 -12.18
C VAL A 377 -11.62 -2.29 -12.19
N PHE A 378 -11.42 -0.98 -12.11
CA PHE A 378 -12.49 0.02 -12.21
C PHE A 378 -12.54 0.52 -13.65
N GLY A 379 -13.59 0.11 -14.37
CA GLY A 379 -13.80 0.45 -15.79
C GLY A 379 -14.41 1.82 -16.02
N ALA A 380 -14.62 2.15 -17.29
CA ALA A 380 -15.15 3.44 -17.75
C ALA A 380 -16.50 3.78 -17.08
N GLU A 381 -17.45 2.84 -17.11
CA GLU A 381 -18.81 3.01 -16.58
C GLU A 381 -18.85 3.16 -15.05
N GLN A 382 -17.77 2.79 -14.37
CA GLN A 382 -17.63 2.89 -12.91
C GLN A 382 -16.99 4.20 -12.45
N ILE A 383 -16.39 4.99 -13.36
CA ILE A 383 -15.74 6.26 -13.02
C ILE A 383 -16.71 7.26 -12.39
N PRO A 384 -17.93 7.50 -12.91
CA PRO A 384 -18.86 8.46 -12.31
C PRO A 384 -19.27 8.13 -10.86
N GLU A 385 -19.19 6.85 -10.48
CA GLU A 385 -19.53 6.36 -9.13
C GLU A 385 -18.29 5.85 -8.38
N LEU A 386 -17.09 6.34 -8.73
CA LEU A 386 -15.83 5.76 -8.26
C LEU A 386 -15.73 5.71 -6.73
N SER A 387 -16.21 6.73 -6.01
CA SER A 387 -16.19 6.74 -4.54
C SER A 387 -16.98 5.56 -3.94
N LEU A 388 -18.14 5.21 -4.51
CA LEU A 388 -18.93 4.05 -4.09
C LEU A 388 -18.18 2.74 -4.35
N ARG A 389 -17.59 2.59 -5.54
CA ARG A 389 -16.84 1.38 -5.92
C ARG A 389 -15.57 1.19 -5.09
N LEU A 390 -14.88 2.28 -4.77
CA LEU A 390 -13.73 2.26 -3.87
C LEU A 390 -14.16 1.87 -2.45
N LYS A 391 -15.30 2.35 -1.95
CA LYS A 391 -15.86 1.93 -0.65
C LYS A 391 -16.18 0.44 -0.62
N GLU A 392 -16.76 -0.12 -1.68
CA GLU A 392 -16.99 -1.56 -1.80
C GLU A 392 -15.68 -2.34 -1.74
N TRP A 393 -14.65 -1.86 -2.45
CA TRP A 393 -13.32 -2.48 -2.44
C TRP A 393 -12.65 -2.43 -1.06
N LEU A 394 -12.67 -1.28 -0.38
CA LEU A 394 -12.10 -1.09 0.97
C LEU A 394 -12.74 -2.00 2.02
N ASN A 395 -13.98 -2.42 1.80
CA ASN A 395 -14.73 -3.30 2.70
C ASN A 395 -14.77 -4.76 2.23
N SER A 396 -14.21 -5.06 1.06
CA SER A 396 -14.07 -6.43 0.60
C SER A 396 -13.05 -7.19 1.45
N LYS A 397 -13.42 -8.42 1.85
CA LYS A 397 -12.55 -9.30 2.65
C LYS A 397 -11.43 -9.84 1.77
#